data_AF-A0A968NQY0-F1
#
_entry.id   AF-A0A968NQY0-F1
#
_cell.length_a   1.000
_cell.length_b   1.000
_cell.length_c   1.000
_cell.angle_alpha   90.00
_cell.angle_beta   90.00
_cell.angle_gamma   90.00
#
_symmetry.space_group_name_H-M   'P 1'
#
loop_
_entity.id
_entity.type
_entity.pdbx_description
1 polymer ?
#
loop_
_entity_poly.entity_id
_entity_poly.type
_entity_poly.pdbx_seq_one_letter_code
_entity_poly.pdbx_strand_id
1 'polypeptide(L)'
;MVGGLYPSCDRLQEALTQEFSQAIPLPELTSPPNAQVPQVSGSGGGSGVSRDWRSIAIIETSLNNQALLDHYLLQLEQAGWRQQVNGTTDQTTWSSLTLQDEGGQRWQGLLSINPDAEPNTYVASIIVFSIVSPRPTPTLNTPYNL
;
A
#
# COMPACT_ATOMS: atom_id res chain seq x y z
N MET A 1 49.15 -21.12 -12.07
CA MET A 1 47.78 -21.67 -12.12
C MET A 1 47.25 -21.77 -10.71
N VAL A 2 46.30 -20.91 -10.32
CA VAL A 2 45.05 -21.21 -9.59
C VAL A 2 44.39 -19.86 -9.23
N GLY A 3 43.46 -19.39 -10.06
CA GLY A 3 42.61 -18.24 -9.76
C GLY A 3 41.31 -18.76 -9.15
N GLY A 4 41.14 -18.59 -7.84
CA GLY A 4 39.89 -18.89 -7.15
C GLY A 4 38.83 -17.84 -7.49
N LEU A 5 37.81 -18.24 -8.25
CA LEU A 5 36.59 -17.45 -8.42
C LEU A 5 35.77 -17.50 -7.14
N TYR A 6 35.96 -16.52 -6.25
CA TYR A 6 34.86 -16.06 -5.43
C TYR A 6 34.00 -15.14 -6.32
N PRO A 7 32.68 -15.36 -6.45
CA PRO A 7 31.82 -14.35 -7.06
C PRO A 7 31.92 -13.09 -6.20
N SER A 8 32.36 -12.00 -6.80
CA SER A 8 32.54 -10.70 -6.15
C SER A 8 31.29 -10.33 -5.32
N CYS A 9 31.49 -9.90 -4.07
CA CYS A 9 30.43 -9.38 -3.19
C CYS A 9 29.52 -8.36 -3.89
N ASP A 10 30.05 -7.66 -4.89
CA ASP A 10 29.35 -6.73 -5.78
C ASP A 10 28.04 -7.30 -6.36
N ARG A 11 28.05 -8.53 -6.90
CA ARG A 11 26.82 -9.14 -7.46
C ARG A 11 25.81 -9.57 -6.41
N LEU A 12 26.26 -9.93 -5.20
CA LEU A 12 25.36 -10.20 -4.08
C LEU A 12 24.75 -8.89 -3.56
N GLN A 13 25.52 -7.79 -3.55
CA GLN A 13 25.03 -6.46 -3.20
C GLN A 13 24.01 -5.95 -4.23
N GLU A 14 24.27 -6.15 -5.54
CA GLU A 14 23.35 -5.77 -6.61
C GLU A 14 22.05 -6.56 -6.57
N ALA A 15 22.10 -7.90 -6.39
CA ALA A 15 20.90 -8.72 -6.22
C ALA A 15 20.11 -8.31 -4.96
N LEU A 16 20.79 -8.07 -3.84
CA LEU A 16 20.16 -7.57 -2.61
C LEU A 16 19.72 -6.11 -2.69
N THR A 17 20.15 -5.33 -3.68
CA THR A 17 19.64 -3.96 -3.88
C THR A 17 18.42 -3.97 -4.81
N GLN A 18 18.42 -4.88 -5.79
CA GLN A 18 17.34 -5.03 -6.76
C GLN A 18 16.08 -5.67 -6.15
N GLU A 19 16.24 -6.60 -5.18
CA GLU A 19 15.12 -7.18 -4.42
C GLU A 19 14.50 -6.20 -3.40
N PHE A 20 15.22 -5.14 -3.03
CA PHE A 20 14.81 -4.22 -1.97
C PHE A 20 14.16 -2.93 -2.45
N SER A 21 14.21 -2.63 -3.76
CA SER A 21 13.53 -1.48 -4.35
C SER A 21 12.10 -1.80 -4.81
N GLN A 22 11.35 -2.62 -4.04
CA GLN A 22 9.90 -2.68 -4.22
C GLN A 22 9.30 -1.36 -3.73
N ALA A 23 9.16 -0.41 -4.66
CA ALA A 23 8.42 0.82 -4.45
C ALA A 23 7.03 0.48 -3.91
N ILE A 24 6.55 1.28 -2.96
CA ILE A 24 5.21 1.09 -2.41
C ILE A 24 4.23 1.26 -3.57
N PRO A 25 3.35 0.28 -3.85
CA PRO A 25 2.55 0.25 -5.06
C PRO A 25 1.31 1.14 -4.95
N LEU A 26 1.51 2.38 -4.50
CA LEU A 26 0.47 3.39 -4.39
C LEU A 26 0.59 4.33 -5.60
N PRO A 27 -0.44 4.43 -6.47
CA PRO A 27 -0.41 5.36 -7.59
C PRO A 27 -0.49 6.82 -7.11
N GLU A 28 -0.11 7.75 -7.97
CA GLU A 28 -0.42 9.16 -7.77
C GLU A 28 -1.94 9.36 -7.88
N LEU A 29 -2.57 9.73 -6.75
CA LEU A 29 -4.01 9.96 -6.70
C LEU A 29 -4.33 11.40 -7.11
N THR A 30 -5.12 11.54 -8.16
CA THR A 30 -5.60 12.83 -8.68
C THR A 30 -6.89 13.23 -8.00
N SER A 31 -6.96 14.47 -7.56
CA SER A 31 -8.13 15.07 -6.95
C SER A 31 -9.33 15.13 -7.92
N PRO A 32 -10.56 15.08 -7.41
CA PRO A 32 -11.74 15.24 -8.25
C PRO A 32 -11.80 16.63 -8.91
N PRO A 33 -12.49 16.78 -10.05
CA PRO A 33 -12.61 18.07 -10.72
C PRO A 33 -13.28 19.10 -9.81
N ASN A 34 -12.72 20.30 -9.77
CA ASN A 34 -13.13 21.42 -8.91
C ASN A 34 -12.92 21.21 -7.40
N ALA A 35 -12.20 20.16 -6.98
CA ALA A 35 -11.74 20.03 -5.61
C ALA A 35 -10.44 20.82 -5.40
N GLN A 36 -10.32 21.54 -4.28
CA GLN A 36 -9.06 22.12 -3.85
C GLN A 36 -8.39 21.18 -2.86
N VAL A 37 -7.06 21.04 -2.95
CA VAL A 37 -6.29 20.23 -2.01
C VAL A 37 -5.24 21.14 -1.37
N PRO A 38 -5.62 21.90 -0.33
CA PRO A 38 -4.73 22.85 0.33
C PRO A 38 -3.54 22.16 1.02
N GLN A 39 -3.69 20.88 1.39
CA GLN A 39 -2.66 20.15 2.13
C GLN A 39 -2.60 18.68 1.71
N VAL A 40 -1.37 18.21 1.45
CA VAL A 40 -1.04 16.80 1.30
C VAL A 40 0.20 16.52 2.14
N SER A 41 0.16 15.45 2.93
CA SER A 41 1.31 14.94 3.67
C SER A 41 1.41 13.42 3.51
N GLY A 42 2.63 12.93 3.40
CA GLY A 42 2.93 11.51 3.27
C GLY A 42 4.09 11.14 4.17
N SER A 43 4.00 9.96 4.79
CA SER A 43 5.08 9.39 5.59
C SER A 43 5.13 7.89 5.36
N GLY A 44 6.34 7.36 5.17
CA GLY A 44 6.57 5.93 5.05
C GLY A 44 7.58 5.44 6.07
N GLY A 45 7.34 4.24 6.58
CA GLY A 45 8.23 3.51 7.46
C GLY A 45 8.58 2.15 6.88
N GLY A 46 9.77 1.64 7.20
CA GLY A 46 10.15 0.30 6.81
C GLY A 46 11.26 -0.24 7.71
N SER A 47 11.11 -1.47 8.16
CA SER A 47 12.16 -2.20 8.87
C SER A 47 12.13 -3.67 8.45
N GLY A 48 13.22 -4.13 7.84
CA GLY A 48 13.32 -5.48 7.30
C GLY A 48 12.31 -5.76 6.18
N VAL A 49 11.43 -6.74 6.39
CA VAL A 49 10.44 -7.21 5.40
C VAL A 49 9.08 -6.49 5.48
N SER A 50 8.86 -5.69 6.52
CA SER A 50 7.63 -4.91 6.70
C SER A 50 7.82 -3.49 6.20
N ARG A 51 6.88 -3.02 5.38
CA ARG A 51 6.85 -1.67 4.82
C ARG A 51 5.46 -1.08 5.00
N ASP A 52 5.41 0.17 5.39
CA ASP A 52 4.18 0.93 5.54
C ASP A 52 4.29 2.32 4.90
N TRP A 53 3.17 2.81 4.40
CA TRP A 53 3.01 4.16 3.89
C TRP A 53 1.68 4.70 4.35
N ARG A 54 1.69 5.97 4.74
CA ARG A 54 0.48 6.72 5.01
C ARG A 54 0.51 8.01 4.21
N SER A 55 -0.58 8.30 3.53
CA SER A 55 -0.83 9.58 2.90
C SER A 55 -2.11 10.19 3.48
N ILE A 56 -2.09 11.48 3.73
CA ILE A 56 -3.21 12.26 4.24
C ILE A 56 -3.34 13.49 3.37
N ALA A 57 -4.56 13.79 2.92
CA ALA A 57 -4.89 14.99 2.16
C ALA A 57 -6.12 15.67 2.76
N ILE A 58 -6.09 17.00 2.81
CA ILE A 58 -7.26 17.82 3.10
C ILE A 58 -7.84 18.26 1.75
N ILE A 59 -9.13 18.00 1.54
CA ILE A 59 -9.82 18.21 0.28
C ILE A 59 -11.04 19.10 0.54
N GLU A 60 -11.10 20.22 -0.15
CA GLU A 60 -12.27 21.10 -0.17
C GLU A 60 -13.07 20.83 -1.43
N THR A 61 -14.33 20.42 -1.29
CA THR A 61 -15.16 20.00 -2.42
C THR A 61 -16.64 19.98 -2.08
N SER A 62 -17.49 20.24 -3.08
CA SER A 62 -18.93 20.07 -2.96
C SER A 62 -19.39 18.60 -3.07
N LEU A 63 -18.47 17.66 -3.36
CA LEU A 63 -18.77 16.24 -3.38
C LEU A 63 -19.00 15.71 -1.95
N ASN A 64 -19.82 14.67 -1.83
CA ASN A 64 -19.97 13.95 -0.57
C ASN A 64 -18.81 12.96 -0.37
N ASN A 65 -18.62 12.55 0.88
CA ASN A 65 -17.67 11.51 1.32
C ASN A 65 -17.73 10.22 0.48
N GLN A 66 -18.93 9.76 0.10
CA GLN A 66 -19.07 8.57 -0.76
C GLN A 66 -18.50 8.79 -2.17
N ALA A 67 -18.86 9.90 -2.84
CA ALA A 67 -18.36 10.19 -4.19
C ALA A 67 -16.84 10.41 -4.19
N LEU A 68 -16.27 10.99 -3.13
CA LEU A 68 -14.83 11.08 -2.95
C LEU A 68 -14.19 9.69 -2.84
N LEU A 69 -14.75 8.81 -2.03
CA LEU A 69 -14.26 7.45 -1.90
C LEU A 69 -14.29 6.71 -3.25
N ASP A 70 -15.43 6.73 -3.95
CA ASP A 70 -15.59 6.12 -5.26
C ASP A 70 -14.58 6.68 -6.30
N HIS A 71 -14.34 7.99 -6.30
CA HIS A 71 -13.36 8.62 -7.20
C HIS A 71 -11.93 8.11 -6.97
N TYR A 72 -11.53 7.90 -5.72
CA TYR A 72 -10.21 7.36 -5.39
C TYR A 72 -10.14 5.85 -5.60
N LEU A 73 -11.22 5.13 -5.33
CA LEU A 73 -11.30 3.69 -5.58
C LEU A 73 -11.09 3.36 -7.05
N LEU A 74 -11.70 4.10 -7.97
CA LEU A 74 -11.52 3.90 -9.41
C LEU A 74 -10.04 4.01 -9.83
N GLN A 75 -9.30 4.96 -9.25
CA GLN A 75 -7.87 5.13 -9.55
C GLN A 75 -7.03 3.99 -8.98
N LEU A 76 -7.37 3.52 -7.78
CA LEU A 76 -6.71 2.39 -7.14
C LEU A 76 -6.99 1.09 -7.92
N GLU A 77 -8.21 0.88 -8.38
CA GLU A 77 -8.59 -0.25 -9.23
C GLU A 77 -7.85 -0.26 -10.57
N GLN A 78 -7.67 0.90 -11.19
CA GLN A 78 -6.84 1.05 -12.40
C GLN A 78 -5.37 0.71 -12.14
N ALA A 79 -4.88 0.94 -10.92
CA ALA A 79 -3.55 0.54 -10.47
C ALA A 79 -3.48 -0.92 -9.97
N GLY A 80 -4.55 -1.70 -10.11
CA GLY A 80 -4.60 -3.13 -9.79
C GLY A 80 -5.02 -3.45 -8.35
N TRP A 81 -5.29 -2.45 -7.52
CA TRP A 81 -5.86 -2.68 -6.19
C TRP A 81 -7.27 -3.25 -6.32
N ARG A 82 -7.62 -4.18 -5.44
CA ARG A 82 -8.97 -4.74 -5.37
C ARG A 82 -9.60 -4.43 -4.05
N GLN A 83 -10.80 -3.84 -4.09
CA GLN A 83 -11.61 -3.65 -2.90
C GLN A 83 -11.99 -5.01 -2.31
N GLN A 84 -11.76 -5.18 -1.00
CA GLN A 84 -12.15 -6.36 -0.25
C GLN A 84 -13.45 -6.12 0.52
N VAL A 85 -13.50 -5.00 1.24
CA VAL A 85 -14.60 -4.64 2.12
C VAL A 85 -14.69 -3.12 2.19
N ASN A 86 -15.89 -2.59 2.22
CA ASN A 86 -16.15 -1.19 2.46
C ASN A 86 -17.13 -1.01 3.62
N GLY A 87 -17.22 0.22 4.11
CA GLY A 87 -18.16 0.55 5.17
C GLY A 87 -18.31 2.05 5.34
N THR A 88 -19.39 2.41 6.01
CA THR A 88 -19.67 3.78 6.43
C THR A 88 -20.04 3.74 7.90
N THR A 89 -19.38 4.57 8.71
CA THR A 89 -19.64 4.70 10.15
C THR A 89 -19.85 6.17 10.47
N ASP A 90 -21.04 6.52 10.97
CA ASP A 90 -21.49 7.89 11.24
C ASP A 90 -21.34 8.84 10.03
N GLN A 91 -20.16 9.44 9.89
CA GLN A 91 -19.81 10.37 8.81
C GLN A 91 -18.55 9.96 8.02
N THR A 92 -17.88 8.89 8.44
CA THR A 92 -16.66 8.39 7.80
C THR A 92 -17.00 7.25 6.87
N THR A 93 -16.60 7.35 5.61
CA THR A 93 -16.66 6.24 4.66
C THR A 93 -15.25 5.69 4.46
N TRP A 94 -15.11 4.37 4.44
CA TRP A 94 -13.83 3.70 4.30
C TRP A 94 -13.93 2.48 3.39
N SER A 95 -12.80 2.08 2.84
CA SER A 95 -12.65 0.88 2.04
C SER A 95 -11.29 0.23 2.27
N SER A 96 -11.29 -1.07 2.52
CA SER A 96 -10.09 -1.89 2.56
C SER A 96 -9.82 -2.49 1.20
N LEU A 97 -8.55 -2.43 0.82
CA LEU A 97 -8.05 -2.79 -0.49
C LEU A 97 -6.91 -3.78 -0.34
N THR A 98 -6.71 -4.62 -1.35
CA THR A 98 -5.55 -5.50 -1.43
C THR A 98 -4.94 -5.45 -2.82
N LEU A 99 -3.63 -5.55 -2.88
CA LEU A 99 -2.89 -5.70 -4.12
C LEU A 99 -1.90 -6.86 -3.96
N GLN A 100 -1.71 -7.64 -5.01
CA GLN A 100 -0.59 -8.55 -5.12
C GLN A 100 0.30 -8.02 -6.25
N ASP A 101 1.56 -7.69 -5.93
CA ASP A 101 2.51 -7.28 -6.96
C ASP A 101 3.07 -8.49 -7.73
N GLU A 102 3.80 -8.21 -8.80
CA GLU A 102 4.39 -9.22 -9.68
C GLU A 102 5.38 -10.16 -8.96
N GLY A 103 6.01 -9.69 -7.87
CA GLY A 103 6.87 -10.50 -7.01
C GLY A 103 6.10 -11.41 -6.04
N GLY A 104 4.76 -11.42 -6.11
CA GLY A 104 3.89 -12.21 -5.26
C GLY A 104 3.69 -11.64 -3.86
N GLN A 105 4.34 -10.51 -3.54
CA GLN A 105 4.17 -9.81 -2.28
C GLN A 105 2.76 -9.20 -2.21
N ARG A 106 2.13 -9.36 -1.05
CA ARG A 106 0.76 -8.89 -0.79
C ARG A 106 0.79 -7.58 -0.04
N TRP A 107 -0.06 -6.67 -0.45
CA TRP A 107 -0.24 -5.36 0.14
C TRP A 107 -1.68 -5.21 0.60
N GLN A 108 -1.86 -4.55 1.73
CA GLN A 108 -3.16 -4.18 2.23
C GLN A 108 -3.23 -2.66 2.37
N GLY A 109 -4.35 -2.11 1.90
CA GLY A 109 -4.68 -0.71 1.95
C GLY A 109 -5.93 -0.48 2.80
N LEU A 110 -5.98 0.65 3.48
CA LEU A 110 -7.20 1.20 4.05
C LEU A 110 -7.30 2.65 3.60
N LEU A 111 -8.30 2.94 2.77
CA LEU A 111 -8.69 4.29 2.38
C LEU A 111 -9.86 4.72 3.25
N SER A 112 -9.79 5.90 3.84
CA SER A 112 -10.89 6.50 4.59
C SER A 112 -11.06 7.97 4.24
N ILE A 113 -12.30 8.40 4.19
CA ILE A 113 -12.72 9.79 3.98
C ILE A 113 -13.59 10.17 5.17
N ASN A 114 -13.16 11.17 5.93
CA ASN A 114 -13.94 11.75 7.01
C ASN A 114 -14.16 13.24 6.76
N PRO A 115 -15.29 13.83 7.18
CA PRO A 115 -15.43 15.28 7.20
C PRO A 115 -14.39 15.90 8.12
N ASP A 116 -13.97 17.11 7.78
CA ASP A 116 -13.19 17.98 8.65
C ASP A 116 -14.12 18.91 9.46
N ALA A 117 -13.56 19.76 10.33
CA ALA A 117 -14.33 20.75 11.08
C ALA A 117 -14.93 21.84 10.17
N GLU A 118 -14.28 22.12 9.04
CA GLU A 118 -14.78 23.07 8.06
C GLU A 118 -15.84 22.45 7.12
N PRO A 119 -16.92 23.19 6.80
CA PRO A 119 -17.96 22.68 5.92
C PRO A 119 -17.41 22.47 4.51
N ASN A 120 -17.80 21.36 3.87
CA ASN A 120 -17.30 20.92 2.55
C ASN A 120 -15.79 20.60 2.53
N THR A 121 -15.16 20.46 3.69
CA THR A 121 -13.79 20.01 3.83
C THR A 121 -13.77 18.58 4.32
N TYR A 122 -12.93 17.76 3.71
CA TYR A 122 -12.78 16.35 4.03
C TYR A 122 -11.31 16.00 4.18
N VAL A 123 -11.02 15.13 5.13
CA VAL A 123 -9.70 14.50 5.25
C VAL A 123 -9.77 13.14 4.58
N ALA A 124 -9.02 12.98 3.50
CA ALA A 124 -8.75 11.69 2.90
C ALA A 124 -7.47 11.12 3.51
N SER A 125 -7.51 9.89 3.98
CA SER A 125 -6.33 9.19 4.45
C SER A 125 -6.25 7.80 3.82
N ILE A 126 -5.06 7.44 3.35
CA ILE A 126 -4.77 6.10 2.88
C ILE A 126 -3.55 5.56 3.61
N ILE A 127 -3.69 4.37 4.16
CA ILE A 127 -2.59 3.63 4.78
C ILE A 127 -2.40 2.36 3.98
N VAL A 128 -1.18 2.08 3.57
CA VAL A 128 -0.76 0.88 2.85
C VAL A 128 0.32 0.19 3.65
N PHE A 129 0.26 -1.14 3.78
CA PHE A 129 1.31 -1.92 4.39
C PHE A 129 1.49 -3.27 3.70
N SER A 130 2.73 -3.76 3.69
CA SER A 130 3.05 -5.09 3.19
C SER A 130 2.61 -6.15 4.20
N ILE A 131 1.90 -7.17 3.71
CA ILE A 131 1.58 -8.35 4.50
C ILE A 131 2.77 -9.30 4.34
N VAL A 132 3.57 -9.46 5.39
CA VAL A 132 4.59 -10.51 5.43
C VAL A 132 3.86 -11.85 5.48
N SER A 133 3.91 -12.60 4.39
CA SER A 133 3.39 -13.96 4.41
C SER A 133 4.26 -14.77 5.37
N PRO A 134 3.68 -15.56 6.31
CA PRO A 134 4.49 -16.50 7.07
C PRO A 134 5.21 -17.39 6.06
N ARG A 135 6.54 -17.58 6.22
CA ARG A 135 7.27 -18.58 5.42
C ARG A 135 6.46 -19.88 5.45
N PRO A 136 6.24 -20.55 4.31
CA PRO A 136 5.74 -21.92 4.36
C PRO A 136 6.66 -22.68 5.31
N THR A 137 6.08 -23.20 6.39
CA THR A 137 6.81 -24.04 7.34
C THR A 137 7.37 -25.19 6.49
N PRO A 138 8.69 -25.43 6.44
CA PRO A 138 9.17 -26.63 5.79
C PRO A 138 8.50 -27.79 6.51
N THR A 139 7.61 -28.50 5.82
CA THR A 139 7.02 -29.74 6.30
C THR A 139 8.18 -30.68 6.60
N LEU A 140 8.48 -30.86 7.88
CA LEU A 140 9.50 -31.77 8.35
C LEU A 140 8.97 -33.18 8.06
N ASN A 141 9.23 -33.69 6.85
CA ASN A 141 9.05 -35.11 6.52
C ASN A 141 9.95 -35.90 7.47
N THR A 142 9.38 -36.34 8.58
CA THR A 142 9.97 -37.31 9.48
C THR A 142 9.58 -38.68 8.91
N PRO A 143 10.52 -39.48 8.37
CA PRO A 143 10.21 -40.87 8.12
C PRO A 143 9.96 -41.55 9.47
N TYR A 144 8.72 -41.98 9.70
CA TYR A 144 8.41 -42.92 10.77
C TYR A 144 9.15 -44.22 10.49
N ASN A 145 10.21 -44.48 11.27
CA ASN A 145 10.79 -45.80 11.44
C ASN A 145 10.38 -46.30 12.82
N LEU A 146 9.41 -47.22 12.85
CA LEU A 146 9.26 -48.26 13.87
C LEU A 146 8.86 -49.56 13.15
#